data_AF-A0A3D1M0B0-F1
#
_entry.id   AF-A0A3D1M0B0-F1
#
_cell.length_a   1.000
_cell.length_b   1.000
_cell.length_c   1.000
_cell.angle_alpha   90.00
_cell.angle_beta   90.00
_cell.angle_gamma   90.00
#
_symmetry.space_group_name_H-M   'P 1'
#
loop_
_entity.id
_entity.type
_entity.pdbx_description
1 polymer ?
#
loop_
_entity_poly.entity_id
_entity_poly.type
_entity_poly.pdbx_seq_one_letter_code
_entity_poly.pdbx_strand_id
1 'polypeptide(L)'
;MEHRIEKNDDGVSPVIAVILMVAITVVLAAVLYVWAASFLEQGESAPIATFFVEESSSGVYHIDVIKVSKQEDLAGFSYFLKDDSGSTHVGGNGFGEVAMQMLSGEAHGIDTSYNGDNETLKERAETVKADDGSEYPVHFSDNDRDGKLSAGDQFMVYGTGNAANGPAEDGWKLDVQYDLTGNIIGSAKLL
;
A
#
# COMPACT_ATOMS: atom_id res chain seq x y z
N MET A 1 -54.84 63.99 -9.70
CA MET A 1 -55.07 62.52 -9.66
C MET A 1 -53.86 61.93 -8.97
N GLU A 2 -53.98 61.53 -7.72
CA GLU A 2 -52.88 60.98 -6.93
C GLU A 2 -52.93 59.46 -7.02
N HIS A 3 -51.85 58.82 -7.50
CA HIS A 3 -51.71 57.38 -7.52
C HIS A 3 -51.25 56.90 -6.14
N ARG A 4 -52.11 56.18 -5.42
CA ARG A 4 -51.71 55.38 -4.26
C ARG A 4 -51.06 54.09 -4.76
N ILE A 5 -49.89 53.76 -4.23
CA ILE A 5 -49.27 52.44 -4.40
C ILE A 5 -49.82 51.55 -3.29
N GLU A 6 -50.70 50.62 -3.63
CA GLU A 6 -51.06 49.51 -2.75
C GLU A 6 -49.90 48.51 -2.72
N LYS A 7 -49.47 48.15 -1.51
CA LYS A 7 -48.52 47.05 -1.29
C LYS A 7 -49.34 45.82 -0.90
N ASN A 8 -49.30 44.79 -1.74
CA ASN A 8 -49.85 43.47 -1.40
C ASN A 8 -48.82 42.70 -0.58
N ASP A 9 -49.09 42.52 0.71
CA ASP A 9 -48.33 41.64 1.62
C ASP A 9 -49.12 40.34 1.86
N ASP A 10 -49.41 39.61 0.78
CA ASP A 10 -49.92 38.24 0.89
C ASP A 10 -48.76 37.31 1.26
N GLY A 11 -48.80 36.76 2.49
CA GLY A 11 -47.81 35.81 2.98
C GLY A 11 -47.85 34.48 2.21
N VAL A 12 -46.70 33.83 2.08
CA VAL A 12 -46.59 32.48 1.51
C VAL A 12 -47.45 31.52 2.34
N SER A 13 -48.30 30.71 1.68
CA SER A 13 -49.14 29.72 2.35
C SER A 13 -48.30 28.80 3.24
N PRO A 14 -48.74 28.48 4.48
CA PRO A 14 -47.97 27.65 5.42
C PRO A 14 -47.54 26.30 4.84
N VAL A 15 -48.39 25.68 4.03
CA VAL A 15 -48.09 24.39 3.38
C VAL A 15 -47.06 24.56 2.28
N ILE A 16 -47.17 25.63 1.49
CA ILE A 16 -46.23 25.92 0.39
C ILE A 16 -44.85 26.25 0.96
N ALA A 17 -44.80 26.99 2.06
CA ALA A 17 -43.55 27.30 2.76
C ALA A 17 -42.81 26.04 3.21
N VAL A 18 -43.53 25.06 3.76
CA VAL A 18 -42.94 23.78 4.19
C VAL A 18 -42.42 22.99 3.01
N ILE A 19 -43.19 22.89 1.91
CA ILE A 19 -42.75 22.15 0.71
C ILE A 19 -41.48 22.77 0.13
N LEU A 20 -41.41 24.10 0.03
CA LEU A 20 -40.23 24.80 -0.48
C LEU A 20 -39.01 24.62 0.43
N MET A 21 -39.21 24.66 1.75
CA MET A 21 -38.14 24.43 2.73
C MET A 21 -37.58 23.00 2.62
N VAL A 22 -38.45 22.00 2.49
CA VAL A 22 -38.01 20.60 2.34
C VAL A 22 -37.35 20.40 0.99
N ALA A 23 -37.86 21.02 -0.08
CA ALA A 23 -37.25 20.91 -1.41
C ALA A 23 -35.81 21.44 -1.41
N ILE A 24 -35.56 22.60 -0.80
CA ILE A 24 -34.20 23.16 -0.76
C ILE A 24 -33.25 22.35 0.12
N THR A 25 -33.71 21.80 1.26
CA THR A 25 -32.84 20.98 2.12
C THR A 25 -32.45 19.67 1.45
N VAL A 26 -33.36 19.03 0.71
CA VAL A 26 -33.05 17.83 -0.06
C VAL A 26 -32.03 18.13 -1.14
N VAL A 27 -32.18 19.25 -1.86
CA VAL A 27 -31.21 19.67 -2.89
C VAL A 27 -29.85 19.96 -2.27
N LEU A 28 -29.79 20.73 -1.17
CA LEU A 28 -28.53 21.05 -0.49
C LEU A 28 -27.84 19.79 0.05
N ALA A 29 -28.61 18.87 0.65
CA ALA A 29 -28.07 17.60 1.14
C ALA A 29 -27.51 16.74 -0.01
N ALA A 30 -28.20 16.68 -1.16
CA ALA A 30 -27.71 15.96 -2.34
C ALA A 30 -26.42 16.57 -2.91
N VAL A 31 -26.35 17.91 -3.01
CA VAL A 31 -25.13 18.61 -3.46
C VAL A 31 -23.96 18.38 -2.51
N LEU A 32 -24.21 18.48 -1.19
CA LEU A 32 -23.19 18.20 -0.18
C LEU A 32 -22.73 16.74 -0.23
N TYR A 33 -23.64 15.79 -0.45
CA TYR A 33 -23.29 14.38 -0.59
C TYR A 33 -22.36 14.14 -1.79
N VAL A 34 -22.70 14.70 -2.96
CA VAL A 34 -21.85 14.58 -4.16
C VAL A 34 -20.48 15.21 -3.92
N TRP A 35 -20.43 16.38 -3.26
CA TRP A 35 -19.17 17.06 -2.97
C TRP A 35 -18.30 16.30 -1.97
N ALA A 36 -18.91 15.76 -0.90
CA ALA A 36 -18.23 14.94 0.09
C ALA A 36 -17.74 13.62 -0.50
N ALA A 37 -18.52 12.97 -1.36
CA ALA A 37 -18.11 11.75 -2.07
C ALA A 37 -16.89 12.03 -2.96
N SER A 38 -16.89 13.12 -3.73
CA SER A 38 -15.73 13.52 -4.55
C SER A 38 -14.49 13.88 -3.71
N PHE A 39 -14.66 14.33 -2.47
CA PHE A 39 -13.53 14.58 -1.55
C PHE A 39 -12.96 13.28 -0.98
N LEU A 40 -13.82 12.30 -0.66
CA LEU A 40 -13.39 10.97 -0.24
C LEU A 40 -12.74 10.16 -1.39
N GLU A 41 -13.10 10.47 -2.64
CA GLU A 41 -12.50 9.87 -3.84
C GLU A 41 -11.19 10.55 -4.29
N GLN A 42 -10.73 11.63 -3.64
CA GLN A 42 -9.35 12.10 -3.81
C GLN A 42 -8.42 11.16 -3.07
N GLY A 43 -8.25 9.96 -3.64
CA GLY A 43 -7.31 8.95 -3.18
C GLY A 43 -5.92 9.57 -3.07
N GLU A 44 -5.26 9.36 -1.95
CA GLU A 44 -3.85 9.71 -1.82
C GLU A 44 -3.08 9.09 -2.98
N SER A 45 -2.28 9.90 -3.66
CA SER A 45 -1.42 9.39 -4.74
C SER A 45 -0.46 8.37 -4.15
N ALA A 46 -0.36 7.21 -4.81
CA ALA A 46 0.59 6.18 -4.42
C ALA A 46 2.02 6.74 -4.40
N PRO A 47 2.86 6.34 -3.43
CA PRO A 47 4.26 6.69 -3.47
C PRO A 47 4.95 6.08 -4.71
N ILE A 48 6.11 6.61 -5.06
CA ILE A 48 6.99 6.05 -6.09
C ILE A 48 8.30 5.72 -5.40
N ALA A 49 8.73 4.46 -5.53
CA ALA A 49 10.01 3.97 -5.03
C ALA A 49 10.99 3.77 -6.18
N THR A 50 12.26 4.07 -5.93
CA THR A 50 13.38 3.79 -6.83
C THR A 50 14.27 2.74 -6.18
N PHE A 51 14.55 1.67 -6.92
CA PHE A 51 15.37 0.57 -6.47
C PHE A 51 16.70 0.50 -7.21
N PHE A 52 17.71 0.01 -6.52
CA PHE A 52 18.98 -0.41 -7.11
C PHE A 52 19.21 -1.87 -6.79
N VAL A 53 19.66 -2.67 -7.76
CA VAL A 53 19.76 -4.12 -7.64
C VAL A 53 21.20 -4.55 -7.89
N GLU A 54 21.73 -5.37 -6.98
CA GLU A 54 23.03 -6.02 -7.12
C GLU A 54 22.93 -7.50 -6.74
N GLU A 55 23.42 -8.40 -7.60
CA GLU A 55 23.57 -9.81 -7.26
C GLU A 55 24.88 -10.04 -6.48
N SER A 56 24.78 -10.73 -5.35
CA SER A 56 25.93 -11.23 -4.61
C SER A 56 26.45 -12.54 -5.21
N SER A 57 27.73 -12.84 -5.02
CA SER A 57 28.32 -14.14 -5.43
C SER A 57 27.70 -15.37 -4.75
N SER A 58 26.85 -15.16 -3.74
CA SER A 58 26.08 -16.20 -3.05
C SER A 58 24.77 -16.58 -3.73
N GLY A 59 24.37 -15.88 -4.80
CA GLY A 59 23.09 -16.08 -5.50
C GLY A 59 21.92 -15.34 -4.85
N VAL A 60 22.19 -14.28 -4.08
CA VAL A 60 21.17 -13.41 -3.47
C VAL A 60 21.22 -12.04 -4.15
N TYR A 61 20.07 -11.55 -4.60
CA TYR A 61 19.92 -10.21 -5.15
C TYR A 61 19.57 -9.24 -4.02
N HIS A 62 20.42 -8.25 -3.79
CA HIS A 62 20.20 -7.14 -2.87
C HIS A 62 19.52 -6.00 -3.62
N ILE A 63 18.37 -5.58 -3.12
CA ILE A 63 17.55 -4.53 -3.72
C ILE A 63 17.48 -3.39 -2.71
N ASP A 64 18.30 -2.36 -2.91
CA ASP A 64 18.32 -1.18 -2.05
C ASP A 64 17.22 -0.20 -2.46
N VAL A 65 16.48 0.29 -1.46
CA VAL A 65 15.53 1.38 -1.65
C VAL A 65 16.30 2.70 -1.64
N ILE A 66 16.47 3.29 -2.83
CA ILE A 66 17.27 4.51 -3.00
C ILE A 66 16.47 5.76 -2.64
N LYS A 67 15.18 5.77 -2.98
CA LYS A 67 14.30 6.92 -2.77
C LYS A 67 12.85 6.48 -2.77
N VAL A 68 12.06 7.10 -1.89
CA VAL A 68 10.59 7.02 -1.90
C VAL A 68 10.03 8.44 -1.95
N SER A 69 9.03 8.68 -2.82
CA SER A 69 8.45 10.03 -2.99
C SER A 69 7.61 10.50 -1.81
N LYS A 70 7.05 9.55 -1.04
CA LYS A 70 6.27 9.76 0.18
C LYS A 70 6.47 8.52 1.06
N GLN A 71 6.89 8.72 2.31
CA GLN A 71 7.07 7.61 3.24
C GLN A 71 5.72 7.20 3.83
N GLU A 72 5.33 5.95 3.59
CA GLU A 72 4.14 5.31 4.17
C GLU A 72 4.54 4.16 5.07
N ASP A 73 3.64 3.77 5.96
CA ASP A 73 3.82 2.62 6.83
C ASP A 73 4.04 1.33 6.00
N LEU A 74 4.96 0.47 6.45
CA LEU A 74 5.24 -0.82 5.79
C LEU A 74 3.98 -1.69 5.68
N ALA A 75 3.02 -1.51 6.60
CA ALA A 75 1.71 -2.17 6.61
C ALA A 75 0.85 -1.93 5.38
N GLY A 76 1.15 -0.92 4.58
CA GLY A 76 0.41 -0.58 3.36
C GLY A 76 1.04 -1.10 2.08
N PHE A 77 2.04 -1.98 2.18
CA PHE A 77 2.75 -2.51 1.02
C PHE A 77 2.73 -4.04 0.95
N SER A 78 2.33 -4.53 -0.21
CA SER A 78 2.51 -5.91 -0.64
C SER A 78 3.65 -6.04 -1.65
N TYR A 79 4.27 -7.22 -1.72
CA TYR A 79 5.29 -7.57 -2.71
C TYR A 79 4.87 -8.77 -3.56
N PHE A 80 5.41 -8.83 -4.78
CA PHE A 80 5.21 -9.92 -5.72
C PHE A 80 6.53 -10.25 -6.42
N LEU A 81 7.08 -11.43 -6.17
CA LEU A 81 8.18 -11.98 -6.94
C LEU A 81 7.63 -12.54 -8.25
N LYS A 82 8.05 -11.99 -9.38
CA LYS A 82 7.57 -12.36 -10.71
C LYS A 82 8.66 -12.94 -11.57
N ASP A 83 8.33 -14.02 -12.26
CA ASP A 83 9.18 -14.64 -13.25
C ASP A 83 9.34 -13.78 -14.51
N ASP A 84 10.17 -14.25 -15.45
CA ASP A 84 10.43 -13.59 -16.73
C ASP A 84 9.19 -13.47 -17.64
N SER A 85 8.19 -14.34 -17.44
CA SER A 85 6.88 -14.28 -18.09
C SER A 85 5.97 -13.20 -17.49
N GLY A 86 6.32 -12.67 -16.31
CA GLY A 86 5.54 -11.73 -15.53
C GLY A 86 4.51 -12.37 -14.59
N SER A 87 4.56 -13.69 -14.41
CA SER A 87 3.69 -14.43 -13.49
C SER A 87 4.28 -14.39 -12.09
N THR A 88 3.43 -14.24 -11.07
CA THR A 88 3.86 -14.30 -9.67
C THR A 88 4.26 -15.72 -9.31
N HIS A 89 5.43 -15.87 -8.68
CA HIS A 89 5.86 -17.14 -8.10
C HIS A 89 4.95 -17.52 -6.92
N VAL A 90 4.35 -18.71 -6.99
CA VAL A 90 3.40 -19.21 -5.97
C VAL A 90 3.97 -20.34 -5.09
N GLY A 91 5.22 -20.75 -5.33
CA GLY A 91 5.93 -21.66 -4.43
C GLY A 91 6.42 -20.91 -3.19
N GLY A 92 6.22 -21.49 -2.01
CA GLY A 92 6.56 -20.82 -0.74
C GLY A 92 5.88 -19.46 -0.59
N ASN A 93 6.62 -18.49 -0.06
CA ASN A 93 6.19 -17.11 0.16
C ASN A 93 6.69 -16.18 -0.96
N GLY A 94 6.34 -16.46 -2.21
CA GLY A 94 6.70 -15.62 -3.37
C GLY A 94 5.92 -14.29 -3.47
N PHE A 95 4.91 -14.08 -2.62
CA PHE A 95 4.15 -12.82 -2.53
C PHE A 95 3.52 -12.67 -1.15
N GLY A 96 3.16 -11.44 -0.79
CA GLY A 96 2.44 -11.14 0.44
C GLY A 96 2.78 -9.77 1.01
N GLU A 97 2.57 -9.60 2.31
CA GLU A 97 2.82 -8.34 3.02
C GLU A 97 4.32 -8.10 3.24
N VAL A 98 4.74 -6.83 3.17
CA VAL A 98 6.10 -6.42 3.55
C VAL A 98 6.23 -6.42 5.08
N ALA A 99 5.35 -5.68 5.78
CA ALA A 99 5.36 -5.60 7.24
C ALA A 99 4.97 -6.91 7.93
N MET A 100 5.53 -7.15 9.12
CA MET A 100 5.02 -8.17 10.02
C MET A 100 3.66 -7.79 10.59
N GLN A 101 2.64 -8.60 10.31
CA GLN A 101 1.25 -8.30 10.66
C GLN A 101 0.44 -9.55 11.02
N MET A 102 -0.52 -9.38 11.93
CA MET A 102 -1.53 -10.40 12.19
C MET A 102 -2.74 -10.13 11.29
N LEU A 103 -2.96 -10.97 10.28
CA LEU A 103 -4.10 -10.89 9.39
C LEU A 103 -4.97 -12.13 9.56
N SER A 104 -6.25 -11.95 9.82
CA SER A 104 -7.21 -13.05 10.03
C SER A 104 -6.79 -14.10 11.08
N GLY A 105 -5.93 -13.71 12.04
CA GLY A 105 -5.42 -14.60 13.09
C GLY A 105 -4.12 -15.35 12.72
N GLU A 106 -3.57 -15.13 11.53
CA GLU A 106 -2.31 -15.69 11.07
C GLU A 106 -1.23 -14.60 10.97
N ALA A 107 0.02 -14.99 11.13
CA ALA A 107 1.17 -14.09 11.01
C ALA A 107 1.63 -14.01 9.55
N HIS A 108 1.66 -12.80 9.01
CA HIS A 108 2.14 -12.46 7.66
C HIS A 108 3.31 -11.48 7.77
N GLY A 109 3.97 -11.22 6.64
CA GLY A 109 5.12 -10.32 6.56
C GLY A 109 6.42 -11.01 6.21
N ILE A 110 7.38 -10.20 5.75
CA ILE A 110 8.77 -10.59 5.46
C ILE A 110 9.80 -9.66 6.10
N ASP A 111 9.37 -8.67 6.88
CA ASP A 111 10.23 -7.78 7.66
C ASP A 111 10.99 -8.53 8.78
N THR A 112 12.28 -8.76 8.53
CA THR A 112 13.21 -9.44 9.43
C THR A 112 13.77 -8.55 10.54
N SER A 113 13.47 -7.25 10.50
CA SER A 113 13.86 -6.23 11.49
C SER A 113 12.77 -5.93 12.51
N TYR A 114 11.64 -6.63 12.45
CA TYR A 114 10.52 -6.45 13.36
C TYR A 114 10.95 -6.45 14.84
N ASN A 115 10.56 -5.39 15.56
CA ASN A 115 10.92 -5.16 16.96
C ASN A 115 9.71 -4.88 17.86
N GLY A 116 8.49 -5.07 17.35
CA GLY A 116 7.26 -4.85 18.11
C GLY A 116 7.02 -5.90 19.19
N ASP A 117 5.96 -5.74 19.97
CA ASP A 117 5.72 -6.54 21.18
C ASP A 117 5.05 -7.90 20.93
N ASN A 118 4.54 -8.18 19.72
CA ASN A 118 3.82 -9.42 19.44
C ASN A 118 4.79 -10.60 19.25
N GLU A 119 4.79 -11.54 20.20
CA GLU A 119 5.68 -12.71 20.18
C GLU A 119 5.53 -13.59 18.94
N THR A 120 4.30 -13.79 18.43
CA THR A 120 4.08 -14.58 17.21
C THR A 120 4.72 -13.92 15.98
N LEU A 121 4.67 -12.58 15.90
CA LEU A 121 5.33 -11.83 14.83
C LEU A 121 6.85 -11.84 14.96
N LYS A 122 7.39 -11.81 16.19
CA LYS A 122 8.83 -12.01 16.43
C LYS A 122 9.30 -13.38 15.98
N GLU A 123 8.56 -14.44 16.34
CA GLU A 123 8.88 -15.82 15.94
C GLU A 123 8.87 -15.97 14.41
N ARG A 124 7.88 -15.37 13.74
CA ARG A 124 7.85 -15.33 12.28
C ARG A 124 9.05 -14.58 11.70
N ALA A 125 9.38 -13.40 12.21
CA ALA A 125 10.52 -12.62 11.73
C ALA A 125 11.84 -13.38 11.85
N GLU A 126 12.07 -14.07 12.96
CA GLU A 126 13.24 -14.93 13.13
C GLU A 126 13.20 -16.16 12.21
N THR A 127 12.02 -16.70 11.92
CA THR A 127 11.86 -17.81 10.96
C THR A 127 12.22 -17.39 9.53
N VAL A 128 11.68 -16.25 9.07
CA VAL A 128 12.01 -15.67 7.75
C VAL A 128 13.51 -15.40 7.69
N LYS A 129 14.07 -14.70 8.68
CA LYS A 129 15.48 -14.35 8.74
C LYS A 129 16.44 -15.55 8.71
N ALA A 130 16.01 -16.70 9.25
CA ALA A 130 16.81 -17.91 9.29
C ALA A 130 16.71 -18.75 8.00
N ASP A 131 15.74 -18.47 7.12
CA ASP A 131 15.59 -19.17 5.84
C ASP A 131 16.66 -18.74 4.82
N ASP A 132 16.97 -19.64 3.90
CA ASP A 132 17.93 -19.42 2.82
C ASP A 132 17.25 -19.15 1.46
N GLY A 133 15.96 -18.78 1.48
CA GLY A 133 15.14 -18.55 0.31
C GLY A 133 14.26 -19.73 -0.10
N SER A 134 14.43 -20.90 0.54
CA SER A 134 13.72 -22.12 0.18
C SER A 134 12.21 -22.07 0.46
N GLU A 135 11.81 -21.39 1.55
CA GLU A 135 10.42 -21.16 1.91
C GLU A 135 10.05 -19.69 1.75
N TYR A 136 10.97 -18.78 2.08
CA TYR A 136 10.83 -17.33 2.05
C TYR A 136 11.79 -16.72 1.01
N PRO A 137 11.43 -16.75 -0.28
CA PRO A 137 12.32 -16.29 -1.35
C PRO A 137 12.59 -14.78 -1.33
N VAL A 138 11.84 -14.00 -0.55
CA VAL A 138 12.00 -12.55 -0.40
C VAL A 138 12.02 -12.18 1.08
N HIS A 139 13.08 -11.49 1.50
CA HIS A 139 13.21 -10.92 2.85
C HIS A 139 13.21 -9.39 2.75
N PHE A 140 12.79 -8.72 3.82
CA PHE A 140 12.87 -7.27 3.95
C PHE A 140 13.60 -6.88 5.25
N SER A 141 14.32 -5.76 5.21
CA SER A 141 15.00 -5.14 6.35
C SER A 141 14.75 -3.62 6.34
N ASP A 142 14.00 -3.16 7.35
CA ASP A 142 13.86 -1.78 7.78
C ASP A 142 15.14 -1.37 8.54
N ASN A 143 16.00 -0.63 7.86
CA ASN A 143 17.36 -0.38 8.35
C ASN A 143 17.42 0.79 9.33
N ASP A 144 16.50 1.75 9.23
CA ASP A 144 16.40 2.87 10.16
C ASP A 144 15.34 2.67 11.27
N ARG A 145 14.56 1.58 11.17
CA ARG A 145 13.58 1.11 12.15
C ARG A 145 12.46 2.12 12.39
N ASP A 146 12.09 2.85 11.35
CA ASP A 146 11.02 3.84 11.42
C ASP A 146 9.63 3.26 11.12
N GLY A 147 9.56 1.98 10.73
CA GLY A 147 8.33 1.27 10.39
C GLY A 147 7.71 1.70 9.06
N LYS A 148 8.47 2.39 8.20
CA LYS A 148 8.03 2.92 6.92
C LYS A 148 8.89 2.38 5.79
N LEU A 149 8.35 2.39 4.58
CA LEU A 149 9.19 2.18 3.40
C LEU A 149 9.97 3.47 3.14
N SER A 150 11.27 3.42 3.40
CA SER A 150 12.15 4.58 3.43
C SER A 150 13.43 4.34 2.60
N ALA A 151 14.26 5.38 2.46
CA ALA A 151 15.50 5.26 1.71
C ALA A 151 16.58 4.66 2.62
N GLY A 152 17.23 3.59 2.16
CA GLY A 152 18.18 2.82 2.94
C GLY A 152 17.66 1.45 3.36
N ASP A 153 16.36 1.18 3.24
CA ASP A 153 15.79 -0.15 3.41
C ASP A 153 16.25 -1.10 2.31
N GLN A 154 16.14 -2.40 2.56
CA GLN A 154 16.62 -3.42 1.64
C GLN A 154 15.65 -4.58 1.53
N PHE A 155 15.39 -5.01 0.29
CA PHE A 155 14.87 -6.34 0.01
C PHE A 155 16.02 -7.27 -0.38
N MET A 156 15.97 -8.52 0.06
CA MET A 156 16.84 -9.58 -0.40
C MET A 156 16.00 -10.62 -1.10
N VAL A 157 16.31 -10.91 -2.36
CA VAL A 157 15.62 -11.94 -3.16
C VAL A 157 16.59 -13.09 -3.39
N TYR A 158 16.18 -14.29 -3.02
CA TYR A 158 17.03 -15.47 -3.06
C TYR A 158 16.87 -16.22 -4.37
N GLY A 159 17.95 -16.29 -5.13
CA GLY A 159 18.10 -17.22 -6.24
C GLY A 159 18.80 -18.50 -5.81
N THR A 160 19.62 -19.06 -6.70
CA THR A 160 20.37 -20.28 -6.41
C THR A 160 21.86 -20.00 -6.27
N GLY A 161 22.50 -20.54 -5.23
CA GLY A 161 23.92 -20.39 -5.00
C GLY A 161 24.42 -21.12 -3.76
N ASN A 162 25.65 -20.83 -3.35
CA ASN A 162 26.28 -21.54 -2.23
C ASN A 162 25.63 -21.27 -0.86
N ALA A 163 24.87 -20.18 -0.75
CA ALA A 163 24.16 -19.78 0.46
C ALA A 163 22.73 -19.30 0.17
N ALA A 164 22.21 -19.61 -1.03
CA ALA A 164 20.88 -19.26 -1.47
C ALA A 164 20.24 -20.49 -2.11
N ASN A 165 19.03 -20.83 -1.67
CA ASN A 165 18.27 -21.99 -2.14
C ASN A 165 16.86 -21.57 -2.58
N GLY A 166 16.75 -20.34 -3.07
CA GLY A 166 15.51 -19.76 -3.55
C GLY A 166 15.29 -19.97 -5.05
N PRO A 167 14.09 -19.60 -5.54
CA PRO A 167 13.64 -19.87 -6.90
C PRO A 167 14.02 -18.77 -7.90
N ALA A 168 14.56 -17.63 -7.45
CA ALA A 168 14.75 -16.48 -8.33
C ALA A 168 15.89 -16.67 -9.34
N GLU A 169 15.67 -16.18 -10.56
CA GLU A 169 16.64 -16.24 -11.65
C GLU A 169 16.80 -14.86 -12.31
N ASP A 170 17.88 -14.69 -13.06
CA ASP A 170 18.11 -13.49 -13.88
C ASP A 170 16.89 -13.20 -14.76
N GLY A 171 16.51 -11.92 -14.83
CA GLY A 171 15.37 -11.47 -15.63
C GLY A 171 14.03 -11.49 -14.90
N TRP A 172 13.94 -12.14 -13.74
CA TRP A 172 12.81 -12.00 -12.82
C TRP A 172 12.74 -10.57 -12.26
N LYS A 173 11.68 -10.26 -11.52
CA LYS A 173 11.53 -8.96 -10.87
C LYS A 173 10.76 -9.03 -9.55
N LEU A 174 11.05 -8.10 -8.66
CA LEU A 174 10.25 -7.81 -7.48
C LEU A 174 9.38 -6.58 -7.74
N ASP A 175 8.06 -6.76 -7.74
CA ASP A 175 7.10 -5.65 -7.79
C ASP A 175 6.65 -5.32 -6.35
N VAL A 176 6.65 -4.05 -5.98
CA VAL A 176 6.10 -3.55 -4.71
C VAL A 176 4.83 -2.75 -5.00
N GLN A 177 3.73 -3.12 -4.36
CA GLN A 177 2.40 -2.53 -4.53
C GLN A 177 2.00 -1.71 -3.32
N TYR A 178 1.35 -0.57 -3.53
CA TYR A 178 0.70 0.18 -2.46
C TYR A 178 -0.78 -0.20 -2.36
N ASP A 179 -1.15 -0.86 -1.27
CA ASP A 179 -2.40 -1.62 -1.14
C ASP A 179 -3.64 -0.72 -1.23
N LEU A 180 -3.56 0.49 -0.68
CA LEU A 180 -4.67 1.46 -0.71
C LEU A 180 -5.11 1.79 -2.14
N THR A 181 -4.19 1.77 -3.10
CA THR A 181 -4.47 2.13 -4.49
C THR A 181 -4.37 0.97 -5.47
N GLY A 182 -3.73 -0.14 -5.07
CA GLY A 182 -3.39 -1.26 -5.93
C GLY A 182 -2.29 -0.95 -6.97
N ASN A 183 -1.65 0.22 -6.92
CA ASN A 183 -0.61 0.59 -7.88
C ASN A 183 0.74 -0.03 -7.52
N ILE A 184 1.48 -0.48 -8.53
CA ILE A 184 2.90 -0.83 -8.37
C ILE A 184 3.70 0.47 -8.24
N ILE A 185 4.36 0.63 -7.09
CA ILE A 185 5.14 1.82 -6.74
C ILE A 185 6.58 1.75 -7.24
N GLY A 186 7.05 0.54 -7.53
CA GLY A 186 8.35 0.28 -8.13
C GLY A 186 8.50 -1.19 -8.51
N SER A 187 9.36 -1.44 -9.50
CA SER A 187 9.72 -2.78 -9.97
C SER A 187 11.24 -2.88 -10.02
N ALA A 188 11.81 -3.83 -9.28
CA ALA A 188 13.24 -4.12 -9.28
C ALA A 188 13.51 -5.34 -10.17
N LYS A 189 14.19 -5.14 -11.31
CA LYS A 189 14.56 -6.24 -12.20
C LYS A 189 15.86 -6.89 -11.70
N LEU A 190 15.84 -8.22 -11.57
CA LEU A 190 16.99 -9.02 -11.18
C LEU A 190 17.89 -9.23 -12.41
N LEU A 191 19.18 -8.95 -12.27
CA LEU A 191 20.17 -8.86 -13.35
C LEU A 191 21.52 -9.36 -12.90
#